data_AF-A0A857N9M3-F1
#
_entry.id   AF-A0A857N9M3-F1
#
_cell.length_a   1.000
_cell.length_b   1.000
_cell.length_c   1.000
_cell.angle_alpha   90.00
_cell.angle_beta   90.00
_cell.angle_gamma   90.00
#
_symmetry.space_group_name_H-M   'P 1'
#
loop_
_entity.id
_entity.type
_entity.pdbx_description
1 polymer ?
#
loop_
_entity_poly.entity_id
_entity_poly.type
_entity_poly.pdbx_seq_one_letter_code
_entity_poly.pdbx_strand_id
1 'polypeptide(L)'
;MTSPKLTQTREEVKNITASLKRLATQLSEQDLLTDGRVSIFNLNLLIATTINTFLDNDPAQDDEFWTMIEVYLESLRRNILHFRQVLNPRGFDRGDHL
;
A
#
# COMPACT_ATOMS: atom_id res chain seq x y z
N MET A 1 -23.19 6.71 -11.38
CA MET A 1 -21.92 7.09 -12.02
C MET A 1 -20.85 7.08 -10.93
N THR A 2 -19.81 6.27 -11.04
CA THR A 2 -18.69 6.28 -10.09
C THR A 2 -17.86 7.53 -10.30
N SER A 3 -17.57 8.26 -9.22
CA SER A 3 -16.73 9.47 -9.26
C SER A 3 -15.35 9.16 -9.87
N PRO A 4 -14.79 10.01 -10.75
CA PRO A 4 -13.42 9.84 -11.25
C PRO A 4 -12.39 9.70 -10.12
N LYS A 5 -12.63 10.40 -9.00
CA LYS A 5 -11.83 10.32 -7.77
C LYS A 5 -11.86 8.90 -7.18
N LEU A 6 -13.04 8.30 -7.05
CA LEU A 6 -13.22 6.93 -6.56
C LEU A 6 -12.52 5.89 -7.46
N THR A 7 -12.59 6.07 -8.79
CA THR A 7 -11.90 5.17 -9.73
C THR A 7 -10.38 5.23 -9.57
N GLN A 8 -9.81 6.45 -9.55
CA GLN A 8 -8.36 6.65 -9.37
C GLN A 8 -7.89 6.12 -8.02
N THR A 9 -8.62 6.42 -6.94
CA THR A 9 -8.27 5.95 -5.60
C THR A 9 -8.30 4.42 -5.50
N ARG A 10 -9.28 3.76 -6.13
CA ARG A 10 -9.34 2.28 -6.18
C ARG A 10 -8.13 1.68 -6.90
N GLU A 11 -7.78 2.20 -8.07
CA GLU A 11 -6.62 1.72 -8.82
C GLU A 11 -5.33 1.88 -8.01
N GLU A 12 -5.18 3.01 -7.34
CA GLU A 12 -4.02 3.27 -6.50
C GLU A 12 -3.93 2.34 -5.29
N VAL A 13 -5.02 2.16 -4.54
CA VAL A 13 -5.09 1.20 -3.41
C VAL A 13 -4.71 -0.20 -3.88
N LYS A 14 -5.24 -0.62 -5.02
CA LYS A 14 -4.96 -1.94 -5.61
C LYS A 14 -3.47 -2.09 -5.96
N ASN A 15 -2.87 -1.07 -6.55
CA ASN A 15 -1.45 -1.06 -6.93
C ASN A 15 -0.52 -1.08 -5.71
N ILE A 16 -0.84 -0.29 -4.68
CA ILE A 16 -0.11 -0.29 -3.40
C ILE A 16 -0.22 -1.65 -2.73
N THR A 17 -1.43 -2.21 -2.64
CA THR A 17 -1.67 -3.53 -2.03
C THR A 17 -0.89 -4.62 -2.75
N ALA A 18 -0.91 -4.65 -4.09
CA ALA A 18 -0.15 -5.61 -4.88
C ALA A 18 1.37 -5.45 -4.67
N SER A 19 1.85 -4.21 -4.56
CA SER A 19 3.26 -3.92 -4.30
C SER A 19 3.70 -4.35 -2.90
N LEU A 20 2.87 -4.12 -1.88
CA LEU A 20 3.12 -4.64 -0.53
C LEU A 20 3.12 -6.17 -0.53
N LYS A 21 2.16 -6.84 -1.19
CA LYS A 21 2.16 -8.32 -1.29
C LYS A 21 3.44 -8.87 -1.92
N ARG A 22 3.92 -8.25 -3.00
CA ARG A 22 5.20 -8.63 -3.66
C ARG A 22 6.39 -8.45 -2.73
N LEU A 23 6.47 -7.33 -2.01
CA LEU A 23 7.53 -7.11 -1.02
C LEU A 23 7.47 -8.13 0.12
N ALA A 24 6.26 -8.54 0.55
CA ALA A 24 6.08 -9.55 1.59
C ALA A 24 6.67 -10.89 1.17
N THR A 25 6.40 -11.30 -0.07
CA THR A 25 6.96 -12.53 -0.65
C THR A 25 8.48 -12.47 -0.72
N GLN A 26 9.05 -11.39 -1.24
CA GLN A 26 10.51 -11.20 -1.33
C GLN A 26 11.19 -11.21 0.04
N LEU A 27 10.57 -10.60 1.04
CA LEU A 27 11.05 -10.60 2.43
C LEU A 27 11.04 -12.01 3.03
N SER A 28 9.98 -12.78 2.77
CA SER A 28 9.86 -14.16 3.22
C SER A 28 10.91 -15.07 2.60
N GLU A 29 11.21 -14.87 1.31
CA GLU A 29 12.23 -15.63 0.59
C GLU A 29 13.65 -15.35 1.09
N GLN A 30 13.89 -14.15 1.63
CA GLN A 30 15.20 -13.73 2.14
C GLN A 30 15.40 -13.99 3.64
N ASP A 31 14.42 -14.61 4.31
CA ASP A 31 14.38 -14.82 5.77
C ASP A 31 14.57 -13.50 6.57
N LEU A 32 14.26 -12.36 5.95
CA LEU A 32 14.34 -11.03 6.55
C LEU A 32 13.07 -10.67 7.33
N LEU A 33 12.16 -11.64 7.52
CA LEU A 33 10.92 -11.46 8.25
C LEU A 33 11.07 -11.56 9.78
N THR A 34 12.29 -11.66 10.29
CA THR A 34 12.52 -11.71 11.73
C THR A 34 12.81 -10.31 12.28
N ASP A 35 11.89 -9.83 13.12
CA ASP A 35 12.00 -8.71 14.07
C ASP A 35 11.46 -7.33 13.62
N GLY A 36 10.74 -6.66 14.54
CA GLY A 36 10.12 -5.31 14.56
C GLY A 36 9.56 -4.66 13.28
N ARG A 37 10.34 -4.64 12.20
CA ARG A 37 10.02 -4.08 10.87
C ARG A 37 8.88 -4.83 10.18
N VAL A 38 8.78 -6.14 10.43
CA VAL A 38 7.66 -6.95 9.94
C VAL A 38 6.33 -6.53 10.53
N SER A 39 6.28 -6.08 11.78
CA SER A 39 5.04 -5.64 12.41
C SER A 39 4.48 -4.38 11.74
N ILE A 40 5.34 -3.40 11.42
CA ILE A 40 4.94 -2.18 10.71
C ILE A 40 4.54 -2.51 9.27
N PHE A 41 5.29 -3.39 8.60
CA PHE A 41 4.98 -3.83 7.25
C PHE A 41 3.63 -4.56 7.17
N ASN A 42 3.37 -5.52 8.08
CA ASN A 42 2.12 -6.25 8.16
C ASN A 42 0.94 -5.34 8.49
N LEU A 43 1.13 -4.33 9.34
CA LEU A 43 0.10 -3.32 9.61
C LEU A 43 -0.26 -2.53 8.35
N ASN A 44 0.73 -2.11 7.55
CA ASN A 44 0.48 -1.42 6.29
C ASN A 44 -0.23 -2.31 5.27
N LEU A 45 0.16 -3.59 5.18
CA LEU A 45 -0.50 -4.56 4.31
C LEU A 45 -1.96 -4.80 4.74
N LEU A 46 -2.22 -4.89 6.05
CA LEU A 46 -3.55 -5.02 6.60
C LEU A 46 -4.42 -3.81 6.24
N ILE A 47 -3.94 -2.59 6.50
CA ILE A 47 -4.66 -1.34 6.18
C ILE A 47 -4.99 -1.27 4.69
N ALA A 48 -4.02 -1.52 3.81
CA ALA A 48 -4.23 -1.47 2.36
C ALA A 48 -5.28 -2.51 1.90
N THR A 49 -5.21 -3.72 2.44
CA THR A 49 -6.16 -4.80 2.12
C THR A 49 -7.57 -4.49 2.64
N THR A 50 -7.68 -3.95 3.84
CA THR A 50 -8.95 -3.52 4.44
C THR A 50 -9.59 -2.41 3.61
N ILE A 51 -8.84 -1.37 3.25
CA ILE A 51 -9.33 -0.29 2.39
C ILE A 51 -9.81 -0.82 1.04
N ASN A 52 -9.03 -1.71 0.40
CA ASN A 52 -9.43 -2.31 -0.88
C ASN A 52 -10.76 -3.08 -0.76
N THR A 53 -10.90 -3.87 0.29
CA THR A 53 -12.12 -4.65 0.57
C THR A 53 -13.32 -3.75 0.85
N PHE A 54 -13.13 -2.67 1.60
CA PHE A 54 -14.19 -1.70 1.86
C PHE A 54 -14.65 -1.02 0.58
N LEU A 55 -13.69 -0.53 -0.22
CA LEU A 55 -13.98 0.11 -1.49
C LEU A 55 -14.74 -0.84 -2.41
N ASP A 56 -14.45 -2.14 -2.44
CA ASP A 56 -15.17 -3.12 -3.26
C ASP A 56 -16.63 -3.35 -2.82
N ASN A 57 -16.93 -3.26 -1.52
CA ASN A 57 -18.25 -3.60 -0.97
C ASN A 57 -19.20 -2.40 -0.82
N ASP A 58 -18.70 -1.18 -0.59
CA ASP A 58 -19.55 0.01 -0.44
C ASP A 58 -18.92 1.27 -1.08
N PRO A 59 -19.22 1.56 -2.37
CA PRO A 59 -18.64 2.68 -3.10
C PRO A 59 -19.32 4.04 -2.82
N ALA A 60 -20.38 4.09 -2.02
CA ALA A 60 -21.18 5.30 -1.78
C ALA A 60 -20.86 5.91 -0.41
N GLN A 61 -19.66 6.49 -0.29
CA GLN A 61 -19.17 7.07 0.97
C GLN A 61 -19.08 8.60 0.89
N ASP A 62 -19.25 9.24 2.06
CA ASP A 62 -19.20 10.69 2.25
C ASP A 62 -17.78 11.27 2.16
N ASP A 63 -17.69 12.60 2.18
CA ASP A 63 -16.42 13.32 2.04
C ASP A 63 -15.46 13.08 3.22
N GLU A 64 -15.98 12.76 4.42
CA GLU A 64 -15.16 12.47 5.60
C GLU A 64 -14.43 11.13 5.45
N PHE A 65 -15.12 10.11 4.93
CA PHE A 65 -14.50 8.84 4.56
C PHE A 65 -13.40 9.03 3.51
N TRP A 66 -13.66 9.81 2.46
CA TRP A 66 -12.65 10.08 1.43
C TRP A 66 -11.42 10.79 1.97
N THR A 67 -11.62 11.75 2.87
CA THR A 67 -10.52 12.45 3.55
C THR A 67 -9.67 11.48 4.37
N MET A 68 -10.30 10.55 5.08
CA MET A 68 -9.62 9.53 5.86
C MET A 68 -8.79 8.59 4.97
N ILE A 69 -9.36 8.14 3.85
CA ILE A 69 -8.69 7.28 2.87
C ILE A 69 -7.46 7.98 2.26
N GLU A 70 -7.56 9.26 1.92
CA GLU A 70 -6.43 10.03 1.39
C GLU A 70 -5.28 10.13 2.39
N VAL A 71 -5.57 10.38 3.67
CA VAL A 71 -4.56 10.40 4.74
C VAL A 71 -3.86 9.04 4.87
N TYR A 72 -4.63 7.95 4.82
CA TYR A 72 -4.07 6.60 4.87
C TYR A 72 -3.24 6.27 3.64
N LEU A 73 -3.69 6.66 2.44
CA LEU A 73 -2.94 6.46 1.22
C LEU A 73 -1.61 7.19 1.25
N GLU A 74 -1.58 8.42 1.73
CA GLU A 74 -0.34 9.17 1.87
C GLU A 74 0.63 8.53 2.89
N SER A 75 0.11 7.90 3.94
CA SER A 75 0.92 7.08 4.85
C SER A 75 1.47 5.83 4.16
N LEU A 76 0.62 5.10 3.43
CA LEU A 76 1.00 3.89 2.70
C LEU A 76 2.05 4.17 1.61
N ARG A 77 1.92 5.26 0.86
CA ARG A 77 2.89 5.72 -0.15
C ARG A 77 4.28 5.96 0.46
N ARG A 78 4.34 6.65 1.59
CA ARG A 78 5.59 6.93 2.29
C ARG A 78 6.23 5.66 2.83
N ASN A 79 5.43 4.77 3.42
CA ASN A 79 5.92 3.53 4.01
C ASN A 79 6.40 2.54 2.93
N ILE A 80 5.71 2.41 1.79
CA ILE A 80 6.15 1.50 0.72
C ILE A 80 7.47 1.96 0.10
N LEU A 81 7.66 3.27 -0.07
CA LEU A 81 8.94 3.83 -0.52
C LEU A 81 10.05 3.55 0.49
N HIS A 82 9.79 3.77 1.77
CA HIS A 82 10.73 3.47 2.85
C HIS A 82 11.12 1.99 2.86
N PHE A 83 10.15 1.07 2.76
CA PHE A 83 10.44 -0.37 2.72
C PHE A 83 11.28 -0.74 1.50
N ARG A 84 10.98 -0.19 0.31
CA ARG A 84 11.82 -0.42 -0.88
C ARG A 84 13.27 0.05 -0.66
N GLN A 85 13.48 1.21 -0.04
CA GLN A 85 14.82 1.74 0.25
C GLN A 85 15.59 0.89 1.25
N VAL A 86 14.92 0.45 2.33
CA VAL A 86 15.54 -0.37 3.38
C VAL A 86 15.88 -1.77 2.86
N LEU A 87 15.05 -2.34 1.99
CA LEU A 87 15.19 -3.71 1.50
C LEU A 87 16.04 -3.83 0.23
N ASN A 88 16.17 -2.75 -0.54
CA ASN A 88 16.99 -2.73 -1.75
C ASN A 88 17.84 -1.44 -1.84
N PRO A 89 18.82 -1.25 -0.95
CA PRO A 89 19.63 -0.02 -0.89
C PRO A 89 20.51 0.20 -2.14
N ARG A 90 20.65 -0.79 -3.03
CA ARG A 90 21.46 -0.73 -4.26
C ARG A 90 20.64 -0.78 -5.57
N GLY A 91 19.33 -1.07 -5.52
CA GLY A 91 18.51 -1.32 -6.70
C GLY A 91 17.53 -0.21 -7.09
N PHE A 92 17.45 0.89 -6.34
CA PHE A 92 16.55 2.01 -6.66
C PHE A 92 17.03 2.86 -7.87
N ASP A 93 18.25 2.64 -8.36
CA ASP A 93 18.83 3.43 -9.46
C ASP A 93 18.43 2.97 -10.87
N ARG A 94 17.68 1.86 -11.03
CA ARG A 94 17.39 1.31 -12.36
C ARG A 94 15.93 0.87 -12.52
N GLY A 95 15.04 1.82 -12.73
CA GLY A 95 13.92 1.61 -13.66
C GLY A 95 12.51 1.44 -13.10
N ASP A 96 12.29 1.40 -11.79
CA ASP A 96 10.93 1.38 -11.23
C ASP A 96 10.43 2.82 -10.96
N HIS A 97 10.19 3.55 -12.04
CA HIS A 97 9.30 4.71 -11.98
C HIS A 97 7.87 4.20 -12.00
N LEU A 98 7.10 4.62 -10.99
CA LEU A 98 5.65 4.42 -10.87
C LEU A 98 4.92 4.71 -12.17
#